data_AF-A0A7J9QWG1-F1
#
_entry.id   AF-A0A7J9QWG1-F1
#
_cell.length_a   1.000
_cell.length_b   1.000
_cell.length_c   1.000
_cell.angle_alpha   90.00
_cell.angle_beta   90.00
_cell.angle_gamma   90.00
#
_symmetry.space_group_name_H-M   'P 1'
#
loop_
_entity.id
_entity.type
_entity.pdbx_description
1 polymer ?
#
loop_
_entity_poly.entity_id
_entity_poly.type
_entity_poly.pdbx_seq_one_letter_code
_entity_poly.pdbx_strand_id
1 'polypeptide(L)' 'MKIDVDDHKEYVEKVHEMIDYFDILDSAGVADEEIKMKSLPLSSFRDDKHIPFEEKLIDNLKNYKGTYVRAPKMV' A
#
# COMPACT_ATOMS: atom_id res chain seq x y z
N MET A 1 4.46 -2.20 4.49
CA MET A 1 4.06 -2.39 5.90
C MET A 1 4.57 -3.76 6.31
N LYS A 2 5.50 -3.85 7.26
CA LYS A 2 5.98 -5.14 7.76
C LYS A 2 5.13 -5.46 8.97
N ILE A 3 4.25 -6.44 8.85
CA ILE A 3 3.43 -6.92 9.95
C ILE A 3 4.26 -8.01 10.64
N ASP A 4 4.49 -7.86 11.94
CA ASP A 4 5.08 -8.91 12.75
C ASP A 4 3.96 -9.85 13.17
N VAL A 5 4.15 -11.15 12.95
CA VAL A 5 3.11 -12.17 13.18
C VAL A 5 3.70 -13.19 14.13
N ASP A 6 3.21 -13.19 15.38
CA ASP A 6 3.73 -14.04 16.45
C ASP A 6 3.48 -15.54 16.17
N ASP A 7 2.21 -15.93 15.95
CA ASP A 7 1.83 -17.27 15.49
C ASP A 7 1.10 -17.19 14.15
N HIS A 8 1.82 -17.52 13.07
CA HIS A 8 1.29 -17.49 11.72
C HIS A 8 0.17 -18.51 11.49
N LYS A 9 0.09 -19.59 12.29
CA LYS A 9 -0.86 -20.68 12.03
C LYS A 9 -2.31 -20.24 12.08
N GLU A 10 -2.66 -19.36 13.01
CA GLU A 10 -4.03 -18.81 13.14
C GLU A 10 -4.44 -18.00 11.92
N TYR A 11 -3.49 -17.34 11.26
CA TYR A 11 -3.76 -16.52 10.08
C TYR A 11 -3.77 -17.33 8.80
N VAL A 12 -3.03 -18.45 8.75
CA VAL A 12 -3.01 -19.33 7.57
C VAL A 12 -4.41 -19.88 7.28
N GLU A 13 -5.12 -20.38 8.30
CA GLU A 13 -6.49 -20.91 8.13
C GLU A 13 -7.45 -19.82 7.64
N LYS A 14 -7.41 -18.63 8.24
CA LYS A 14 -8.25 -17.48 7.83
C LYS A 14 -7.96 -17.02 6.41
N VAL A 15 -6.69 -17.02 6.00
CA VAL A 15 -6.30 -16.66 4.63
C VAL A 15 -6.78 -17.73 3.65
N HIS A 16 -6.72 -19.02 4.00
CA HIS A 16 -7.26 -20.08 3.17
C HIS A 16 -8.78 -19.95 2.98
N GLU A 17 -9.55 -19.70 4.05
CA GLU A 17 -10.99 -19.46 3.92
C GLU A 17 -11.31 -18.27 3.00
N MET A 18 -10.50 -17.20 3.05
CA MET A 18 -10.65 -16.06 2.14
C MET A 18 -10.34 -16.43 0.68
N ILE A 19 -9.31 -17.25 0.44
CA ILE A 19 -8.93 -17.72 -0.90
C ILE A 19 -10.03 -18.64 -1.45
N ASP A 20 -10.52 -19.59 -0.66
CA ASP A 20 -11.60 -20.50 -1.06
C ASP A 20 -12.87 -19.72 -1.44
N TYR A 21 -13.14 -18.61 -0.74
CA TYR A 21 -14.23 -17.71 -1.11
C TYR A 21 -14.00 -17.01 -2.46
N PHE A 22 -12.77 -16.62 -2.78
CA PHE A 22 -12.45 -16.08 -4.11
C PHE A 22 -12.63 -17.11 -5.22
N ASP A 23 -12.32 -18.38 -4.99
CA ASP A 23 -12.55 -19.45 -5.96
C ASP A 23 -14.06 -19.61 -6.29
N ILE A 24 -14.94 -19.42 -5.30
CA ILE A 24 -16.39 -19.37 -5.52
C ILE A 24 -16.76 -18.18 -6.40
N LEU A 25 -16.19 -17.01 -6.17
CA LEU A 25 -16.45 -15.81 -6.98
C LEU A 25 -15.97 -15.97 -8.42
N ASP A 26 -14.82 -16.62 -8.63
CA ASP A 26 -14.30 -16.91 -9.97
C ASP A 26 -15.19 -17.89 -10.73
N SER A 27 -15.83 -18.84 -10.04
CA SER A 27 -16.80 -19.76 -10.64
C SER A 27 -18.08 -19.09 -11.16
N ALA A 28 -18.36 -17.84 -10.76
CA ALA A 28 -19.52 -17.08 -11.19
C ALA A 28 -19.45 -16.59 -12.66
N GLY A 29 -18.34 -16.88 -13.38
CA GLY A 29 -18.26 -16.71 -14.83
C GLY A 29 -18.12 -15.26 -15.32
N VAL A 30 -17.59 -14.37 -14.48
CA VAL A 30 -17.42 -12.92 -14.77
C VAL A 30 -16.13 -12.61 -15.56
N ALA A 31 -15.48 -13.61 -16.14
CA ALA A 31 -14.21 -13.45 -16.85
C ALA A 31 -14.29 -12.50 -18.07
N ASP A 32 -15.48 -12.39 -18.66
CA ASP A 32 -15.74 -11.53 -19.83
C ASP A 32 -16.27 -10.13 -19.45
N GLU A 33 -16.45 -9.84 -18.16
CA GLU A 33 -16.87 -8.52 -17.71
C GLU A 33 -15.70 -7.53 -17.76
N GLU A 34 -15.91 -6.40 -18.44
CA GLU A 34 -14.92 -5.34 -18.52
C GLU A 34 -14.71 -4.73 -17.12
N ILE A 35 -13.50 -4.92 -16.56
CA ILE A 35 -13.10 -4.27 -15.31
C ILE A 35 -13.21 -2.77 -15.52
N LYS A 36 -14.13 -2.11 -14.82
CA LYS A 36 -14.33 -0.66 -14.87
C LYS A 36 -13.11 0.05 -14.27
N MET A 37 -12.06 0.19 -15.05
CA MET A 37 -10.94 1.04 -14.70
C MET A 37 -11.41 2.49 -14.71
N LYS A 38 -11.10 3.21 -13.64
CA LYS A 38 -11.34 4.64 -13.58
C LYS A 38 -10.45 5.32 -14.62
N SER A 39 -11.04 5.70 -15.76
CA SER A 39 -10.36 6.54 -16.74
C SER A 39 -10.06 7.90 -16.11
N LEU A 40 -8.78 8.24 -16.04
CA LEU A 40 -8.32 9.56 -15.63
C LEU A 40 -8.06 10.39 -16.88
N PRO A 41 -8.69 11.56 -17.04
CA PRO A 41 -8.42 12.41 -18.18
C PRO A 41 -7.00 12.98 -18.10
N LEU A 42 -6.40 13.26 -19.26
CA LEU A 42 -5.09 13.89 -19.36
C LEU A 42 -5.03 15.27 -18.67
N SER A 43 -6.17 15.92 -18.47
CA SER A 43 -6.28 17.16 -17.70
C SER A 43 -6.10 16.98 -16.18
N SER A 44 -6.11 15.74 -15.67
CA SER A 44 -5.94 15.45 -14.24
C SER A 44 -4.47 15.32 -13.82
N PHE A 45 -3.52 15.45 -14.74
CA PHE A 45 -2.10 15.35 -14.43
C PHE A 45 -1.60 16.63 -13.73
N ARG A 46 -0.62 16.46 -12.84
CA ARG A 46 -0.01 17.58 -12.11
C ARG A 46 0.89 18.39 -13.06
N ASP A 47 0.80 19.71 -12.99
CA ASP A 47 1.72 20.63 -13.66
C ASP A 47 3.16 20.52 -13.13
N ASP A 48 4.14 20.74 -14.00
CA ASP A 48 5.56 20.81 -13.62
C ASP A 48 5.91 22.16 -12.98
N LYS A 49 5.43 22.36 -11.75
CA LYS A 49 5.70 23.55 -10.93
C LYS A 49 6.27 23.14 -9.58
N HIS A 50 7.28 23.87 -9.12
CA HIS A 50 7.84 23.70 -7.78
C HIS A 50 6.85 24.21 -6.74
N ILE A 51 6.54 23.38 -5.74
CA ILE A 51 5.74 23.73 -4.57
C ILE A 51 6.66 23.58 -3.36
N PRO A 52 7.04 24.69 -2.69
CA PRO A 52 7.88 24.61 -1.50
C PRO A 52 7.15 23.91 -0.35
N PHE A 53 7.91 23.15 0.45
CA PHE A 53 7.41 22.56 1.68
C PHE A 53 7.79 23.47 2.85
N GLU A 54 6.80 24.08 3.49
CA GLU A 54 7.00 25.13 4.51
C GLU A 54 7.29 24.58 5.91
N GLU A 55 6.98 23.31 6.15
CA GLU A 55 7.12 22.68 7.47
C GLU A 55 8.51 22.07 7.66
N LYS A 56 8.91 21.96 8.93
CA LYS A 56 10.08 21.16 9.30
C LYS A 56 9.70 19.70 9.36
N LEU A 57 9.99 18.96 8.30
CA LEU A 57 9.74 17.51 8.21
C LEU A 57 10.27 16.75 9.44
N ILE A 58 11.39 17.21 10.01
CA ILE A 58 12.07 16.60 11.16
C ILE A 58 11.19 16.58 12.41
N ASP A 59 10.33 17.60 12.60
CA ASP A 59 9.49 17.71 13.80
C ASP A 59 8.41 16.60 13.83
N ASN A 60 8.12 15.99 12.68
CA ASN A 60 7.15 14.90 12.53
C ASN A 60 7.80 13.50 12.58
N LEU A 61 9.14 13.40 12.73
CA LEU A 61 9.89 12.14 12.66
C LEU A 61 10.31 11.64 14.05
N LYS A 62 10.01 10.37 14.34
CA LYS A 62 10.34 9.73 15.63
C LYS A 62 11.84 9.54 15.88
N ASN A 63 12.61 9.24 14.83
CA ASN A 63 14.04 8.92 14.92
C ASN A 63 14.84 9.75 13.90
N TYR A 64 15.55 10.77 14.37
CA TYR A 64 16.41 11.60 13.55
C TYR A 64 17.74 11.90 14.24
N LYS A 65 18.77 12.24 13.46
CA LYS A 65 20.05 12.76 13.94
C LYS A 65 20.49 13.90 13.03
N GLY A 66 20.47 15.13 13.54
CA GLY A 66 20.70 16.31 12.71
C GLY A 66 19.61 16.43 11.64
N THR A 67 20.02 16.51 10.37
CA THR A 67 19.12 16.60 9.21
C THR A 67 18.74 15.24 8.59
N TYR A 68 19.14 14.13 9.20
CA TYR A 68 18.97 12.78 8.64
C TYR A 68 17.99 11.94 9.45
N VAL A 69 17.20 11.12 8.75
CA VAL A 69 16.38 10.06 9.35
C VAL A 69 17.29 8.93 9.81
N ARG A 70 17.11 8.48 11.06
CA ARG A 70 17.91 7.39 11.63
C ARG A 70 17.15 6.08 11.49
N ALA A 71 17.68 5.15 10.70
CA ALA A 71 17.20 3.79 10.57
C ALA A 71 18.36 2.80 10.83
N PRO A 72 18.08 1.54 11.20
CA PRO A 72 19.09 0.48 11.22
C PRO A 72 19.79 0.40 9.86
N LYS A 73 21.12 0.20 9.88
CA LYS A 73 21.87 0.03 8.64
C LYS A 73 21.31 -1.18 7.90
N MET A 74 20.97 -1.01 6.62
CA MET A 74 20.63 -2.14 5.77
C MET A 74 21.90 -3.00 5.65
N VAL A 75 21.80 -4.24 6.10
CA VAL A 75 22.84 -5.28 5.96
C VAL A 75 22.43 -6.17 4.81
#